data_AF-T1DPB5-F1
#
_entry.id   AF-T1DPB5-F1
#
_cell.length_a   1.000
_cell.length_b   1.000
_cell.length_c   1.000
_cell.angle_alpha   90.00
_cell.angle_beta   90.00
_cell.angle_gamma   90.00
#
_symmetry.space_group_name_H-M   'P 1'
#
loop_
_entity.id
_entity.type
_entity.pdbx_description
1 polymer ?
#
loop_
_entity_poly.entity_id
_entity_poly.type
_entity_poly.pdbx_seq_one_letter_code
_entity_poly.pdbx_strand_id
1 'polypeptide(L)' 'MKSMWVIFLCVFAVATAQIRINAPCDGGIKRCIPACREKRCLLAHKCINGQCTCTANSDGC' A
#
# COMPACT_ATOMS: atom_id res chain seq x y z
N MET A 1 25.40 20.91 -15.59
CA MET A 1 23.97 20.58 -15.86
C MET A 1 23.73 19.06 -15.90
N LYS A 2 24.30 18.26 -14.99
CA LYS A 2 24.23 16.79 -15.04
C LYS A 2 23.78 16.16 -13.72
N SER A 3 23.96 16.87 -12.60
CA SER A 3 23.60 16.38 -11.25
C SER A 3 22.13 16.58 -10.86
N MET A 4 21.37 17.38 -11.61
CA MET A 4 19.98 17.73 -11.25
C MET A 4 18.97 16.61 -11.53
N TRP A 5 19.31 15.68 -12.44
CA TRP A 5 18.47 14.54 -12.82
C TRP A 5 18.46 13.42 -11.79
N VAL A 6 19.56 13.26 -11.04
CA VAL A 6 19.71 12.19 -10.05
C VAL A 6 18.78 12.42 -8.85
N ILE A 7 18.61 13.68 -8.44
CA ILE A 7 17.73 14.06 -7.34
C ILE A 7 16.26 13.77 -7.70
N PHE A 8 15.86 14.00 -8.95
CA PHE A 8 14.49 13.81 -9.40
C PHE A 8 14.04 12.34 -9.37
N LEU A 9 14.96 11.40 -9.65
CA LEU A 9 14.69 9.95 -9.61
C LEU A 9 14.50 9.42 -8.17
N CYS A 10 15.21 9.98 -7.18
CA CYS A 10 15.06 9.55 -5.78
C CYS A 10 13.69 9.93 -5.20
N VAL A 11 13.08 11.04 -5.64
CA VAL A 11 11.79 11.51 -5.12
C VAL A 11 10.63 10.64 -5.61
N PHE A 12 10.74 10.04 -6.80
CA PHE A 12 9.65 9.25 -7.39
C PHE A 12 9.43 7.88 -6.72
N ALA A 13 10.46 7.29 -6.10
CA ALA A 13 10.37 5.97 -5.48
C ALA A 13 9.60 5.95 -4.13
N VAL A 14 9.39 7.13 -3.51
CA VAL A 14 8.74 7.24 -2.19
C VAL A 14 7.21 7.14 -2.27
N ALA A 15 6.62 7.19 -3.46
CA ALA A 15 5.20 7.52 -3.61
C ALA A 15 4.19 6.41 -3.24
N THR A 16 4.58 5.14 -3.03
CA THR A 16 3.58 4.10 -2.68
C THR A 16 4.12 3.04 -1.72
N ALA A 17 4.03 3.28 -0.41
CA ALA A 17 4.24 2.26 0.61
C ALA A 17 3.03 1.30 0.66
N GLN A 18 2.96 0.36 -0.28
CA GLN A 18 1.95 -0.71 -0.29
C GLN A 18 2.42 -1.88 0.58
N ILE A 19 1.66 -2.19 1.62
CA ILE A 19 1.94 -3.27 2.56
C ILE A 19 1.17 -4.50 2.09
N ARG A 20 1.86 -5.52 1.61
CA ARG A 20 1.22 -6.81 1.32
C ARG A 20 0.93 -7.53 2.63
N ILE A 21 -0.30 -7.99 2.81
CA ILE A 21 -0.68 -8.82 3.95
C ILE A 21 -1.05 -10.22 3.46
N ASN A 22 -0.74 -11.24 4.26
CA ASN A 22 -1.07 -12.63 3.95
C ASN A 22 -2.56 -12.93 4.23
N ALA A 23 -3.45 -12.13 3.66
CA ALA A 23 -4.89 -12.32 3.74
C ALA A 23 -5.42 -12.60 2.32
N PRO A 24 -6.13 -13.71 2.08
CA PRO A 24 -6.70 -14.00 0.78
C PRO A 24 -7.81 -12.99 0.45
N CYS A 25 -7.85 -12.58 -0.81
CA CYS A 25 -8.88 -11.67 -1.31
C CYS A 25 -10.00 -12.40 -2.06
N ASP A 26 -10.15 -13.71 -1.87
CA ASP A 26 -11.20 -14.53 -2.51
C ASP A 26 -12.58 -13.96 -2.18
N GLY A 27 -13.23 -13.32 -3.16
CA GLY A 27 -14.46 -12.54 -2.97
C GLY A 27 -14.29 -11.01 -3.04
N GLY A 28 -13.12 -10.52 -3.42
CA GLY A 28 -12.82 -9.13 -3.72
C GLY A 28 -12.25 -8.32 -2.56
N ILE A 29 -11.96 -7.04 -2.83
CA ILE A 29 -11.25 -6.14 -1.91
C ILE A 29 -11.98 -5.92 -0.57
N LYS A 30 -13.29 -6.16 -0.50
CA LYS A 30 -14.09 -6.05 0.73
C LYS A 30 -13.58 -6.99 1.84
N ARG A 31 -13.01 -8.15 1.49
CA ARG A 31 -12.37 -9.08 2.42
C ARG A 31 -11.08 -8.52 3.03
N CYS A 32 -10.42 -7.61 2.33
CA CYS A 32 -9.19 -6.97 2.79
C CYS A 32 -9.44 -5.88 3.83
N ILE A 33 -10.62 -5.26 3.83
CA ILE A 33 -10.99 -4.17 4.76
C ILE A 33 -10.80 -4.59 6.22
N PRO A 34 -11.38 -5.70 6.73
CA PRO A 34 -11.17 -6.11 8.12
C PRO A 34 -9.71 -6.46 8.40
N ALA A 35 -9.03 -7.16 7.49
CA ALA A 35 -7.65 -7.59 7.68
C ALA A 35 -6.65 -6.42 7.73
N CYS A 36 -6.84 -5.39 6.90
CA CYS A 36 -6.05 -4.16 6.96
C CYS A 36 -6.41 -3.33 8.21
N ARG A 37 -7.70 -3.25 8.57
CA ARG A 37 -8.15 -2.49 9.74
C ARG A 37 -7.64 -3.08 11.06
N GLU A 38 -7.52 -4.41 11.15
CA GLU A 38 -6.96 -5.12 12.30
C GLU A 38 -5.49 -4.73 12.56
N LYS A 39 -4.73 -4.43 11.50
CA LYS A 39 -3.31 -4.06 11.59
C LYS A 39 -3.04 -2.64 12.12
N ARG A 40 -4.08 -1.92 12.58
CA ARG A 40 -4.11 -0.49 12.98
C ARG A 40 -3.54 0.46 11.92
N CYS A 41 -4.34 1.46 11.56
CA CYS A 41 -3.96 2.55 10.64
C CYS A 41 -3.63 2.10 9.20
N LEU A 42 -4.08 0.92 8.78
CA LEU A 42 -3.99 0.48 7.38
C LEU A 42 -5.38 0.43 6.73
N LEU A 43 -5.46 0.92 5.49
CA LEU A 43 -6.64 0.83 4.63
C LEU A 43 -6.43 -0.22 3.55
N ALA A 44 -7.50 -0.92 3.17
CA ALA A 44 -7.47 -1.83 2.02
C ALA A 44 -7.19 -1.03 0.74
N HIS A 45 -6.14 -1.39 0.02
CA HIS A 45 -5.70 -0.71 -1.19
C HIS A 45 -6.10 -1.48 -2.45
N LYS A 46 -5.58 -2.69 -2.63
CA LYS A 46 -5.87 -3.56 -3.79
C LYS A 46 -5.83 -5.04 -3.40
N CYS A 47 -6.28 -5.89 -4.32
CA CYS A 47 -5.87 -7.29 -4.31
C CYS A 47 -4.86 -7.53 -5.44
N ILE A 48 -3.72 -8.14 -5.11
CA ILE A 48 -2.65 -8.47 -6.06
C ILE A 48 -2.31 -9.95 -5.85
N ASN A 49 -2.37 -10.75 -6.93
CA ASN A 49 -2.10 -12.20 -6.89
C ASN A 49 -2.91 -12.97 -5.83
N GLY A 50 -4.20 -12.65 -5.68
CA GLY A 50 -5.07 -13.28 -4.67
C GLY A 50 -4.80 -12.84 -3.23
N GLN A 51 -3.86 -11.92 -3.01
CA GLN A 51 -3.52 -11.40 -1.69
C GLN A 51 -3.94 -9.94 -1.53
N CYS A 52 -4.40 -9.61 -0.34
CA CYS A 52 -4.73 -8.26 0.04
C CYS A 52 -3.48 -7.39 0.16
N THR A 53 -3.54 -6.19 -0.40
CA THR A 53 -2.57 -5.13 -0.16
C THR A 53 -3.25 -3.99 0.58
N CYS A 54 -2.58 -3.50 1.61
CA CYS A 54 -3.00 -2.37 2.41
C CYS A 54 -2.10 -1.17 2.11
N THR A 55 -2.58 0.02 2.39
CA THR A 55 -1.78 1.25 2.42
C THR A 55 -1.84 1.83 3.82
N ALA A 56 -0.78 2.53 4.23
CA ALA A 56 -0.87 3.39 5.40
C ALA A 56 -2.00 4.40 5.18
N ASN A 57 -2.84 4.58 6.20
CA ASN A 57 -3.83 5.64 6.19
C ASN A 57 -3.11 6.95 6.51
N SER A 58 -3.02 7.85 5.54
CA SER A 58 -2.37 9.16 5.71
C SER A 58 -3.12 10.07 6.69
N ASP A 59 -4.39 9.79 6.98
CA ASP A 59 -5.22 10.53 7.95
C ASP A 59 -4.83 10.31 9.42
N GLY A 60 -3.79 9.51 9.68
CA GLY A 60 -3.55 8.98 11.02
C GLY A 60 -4.70 8.02 11.40
N CYS A 61 -4.59 7.08 12.30
CA CYS A 61 -3.86 7.14 13.54
C CYS A 61 -2.35 7.43 13.46
#